data_AF-A0A820A835-F1
#
_entry.id   AF-A0A820A835-F1
#
_cell.length_a   1.000
_cell.length_b   1.000
_cell.length_c   1.000
_cell.angle_alpha   90.00
_cell.angle_beta   90.00
_cell.angle_gamma   90.00
#
_symmetry.space_group_name_H-M   'P 1'
#
loop_
_entity.id
_entity.type
_entity.pdbx_description
1 polymer ?
#
loop_
_entity_poly.entity_id
_entity_poly.type
_entity_poly.pdbx_seq_one_letter_code
_entity_poly.pdbx_strand_id
1 'polypeptide(L)'
;MKYLLFILCFYNIQCDITYIEVKYPLAGKRSPPNAIWPHPQKIDISNDLLYIHPNDLKVYSNIENCDIITKAIERYKPIFFPPTLDMHHPPSDTDNILQNLTLNIKGNSQCEKYIELNSNEA
;
A
#
# COMPACT_ATOMS: atom_id res chain seq x y z
N MET A 1 -27.65 38.10 -34.00
CA MET A 1 -26.37 38.57 -33.42
C MET A 1 -25.98 37.94 -32.08
N LYS A 2 -26.88 37.36 -31.28
CA LYS A 2 -26.51 36.73 -29.98
C LYS A 2 -25.63 35.48 -30.09
N TYR A 3 -25.87 34.62 -31.08
CA TYR A 3 -25.12 33.36 -31.26
C TYR A 3 -23.66 33.57 -31.71
N LEU A 4 -23.39 34.64 -32.45
CA LEU A 4 -22.04 34.94 -32.94
C LEU A 4 -21.10 35.37 -31.81
N LEU A 5 -21.65 36.02 -30.78
CA LEU A 5 -20.94 36.42 -29.57
C LEU A 5 -20.58 35.20 -28.70
N PHE A 6 -21.45 34.20 -28.66
CA PHE A 6 -21.21 32.95 -27.92
C PHE A 6 -20.07 32.12 -28.55
N ILE A 7 -19.99 32.06 -29.88
CA ILE A 7 -18.95 31.30 -30.60
C ILE A 7 -17.55 31.94 -30.42
N LEU A 8 -17.47 33.27 -30.37
CA LEU A 8 -16.21 33.99 -30.14
C LEU A 8 -15.61 33.74 -28.75
N CYS A 9 -16.43 33.43 -27.74
CA CYS A 9 -15.96 33.14 -26.39
C CYS A 9 -15.21 31.80 -26.28
N PHE A 10 -15.58 30.78 -27.07
CA PHE A 10 -14.92 29.47 -27.01
C PHE A 10 -13.61 29.41 -27.80
N TYR A 11 -13.42 30.30 -28.79
CA TYR A 11 -12.20 30.34 -29.59
C TYR A 11 -10.95 30.81 -28.81
N ASN A 12 -11.14 31.44 -27.65
CA ASN A 12 -10.05 32.01 -26.86
C ASN A 12 -9.69 31.21 -25.60
N ILE A 13 -10.29 30.02 -25.41
CA ILE A 13 -9.98 29.17 -24.25
C ILE A 13 -8.83 28.25 -24.62
N GLN A 14 -7.62 28.69 -24.32
CA GLN A 14 -6.42 27.87 -24.42
C GLN A 14 -6.21 27.19 -23.07
N CYS A 15 -6.48 25.89 -23.01
CA CYS A 15 -6.34 25.09 -21.79
C CYS A 15 -5.12 24.18 -21.95
N ASP A 16 -3.99 24.62 -21.42
CA ASP A 16 -2.77 23.81 -21.42
C ASP A 16 -2.77 22.93 -20.16
N ILE A 17 -2.92 21.62 -20.37
CA ILE A 17 -2.70 20.63 -19.32
C ILE A 17 -1.18 20.48 -19.17
N THR A 18 -0.59 21.23 -18.22
CA THR A 18 0.80 21.04 -17.86
C THR A 18 0.92 19.81 -16.97
N TYR A 19 1.38 18.71 -17.55
CA TYR A 19 1.79 17.54 -16.78
C TYR A 19 3.01 17.94 -15.95
N ILE A 20 2.91 17.83 -14.62
CA ILE A 20 4.07 17.97 -13.74
C ILE A 20 4.85 16.66 -13.88
N GLU A 21 5.75 16.61 -14.87
CA GLU A 21 6.74 15.55 -14.95
C GLU A 21 7.64 15.66 -13.72
N VAL A 22 7.60 14.67 -12.85
CA VAL A 22 8.59 14.53 -11.78
C VAL A 22 9.89 14.07 -12.45
N LYS A 23 10.63 15.03 -13.03
CA LYS A 23 11.83 14.81 -13.86
C LYS A 23 12.92 13.99 -13.16
N TYR A 24 12.92 14.02 -11.84
CA TYR A 24 13.77 13.21 -10.96
C TYR A 24 12.93 12.79 -9.74
N PRO A 25 13.14 11.59 -9.17
CA PRO A 25 12.57 11.28 -7.86
C PRO A 25 12.92 12.43 -6.92
N LEU A 26 11.94 12.92 -6.15
CA LEU A 26 12.18 13.99 -5.18
C LEU A 26 13.44 13.64 -4.38
N ALA A 27 14.36 14.60 -4.26
CA ALA A 27 15.58 14.44 -3.48
C ALA A 27 15.19 14.22 -2.01
N GLY A 28 14.91 12.97 -1.66
CA GLY A 28 14.41 12.54 -0.37
C GLY A 28 15.41 11.59 0.26
N LYS A 29 15.61 11.73 1.57
CA LYS A 29 16.32 10.74 2.36
C LYS A 29 15.39 9.54 2.57
N ARG A 30 15.93 8.32 2.53
CA ARG A 30 15.18 7.12 2.92
C ARG A 30 14.63 7.33 4.34
N SER A 31 13.36 7.03 4.53
CA SER A 31 12.74 7.07 5.87
C SER A 31 13.54 6.20 6.84
N PRO A 32 13.68 6.61 8.11
CA PRO A 32 14.33 5.76 9.10
C PRO A 32 13.57 4.43 9.23
N PRO A 33 14.23 3.36 9.73
CA PRO A 33 13.52 2.15 10.12
C PRO A 33 12.40 2.53 11.11
N ASN A 34 11.27 1.83 11.03
CA ASN A 34 10.07 2.07 11.85
C ASN A 34 9.37 3.42 11.63
N ALA A 35 9.54 4.05 10.46
CA ALA A 35 8.79 5.25 10.06
C ALA A 35 7.32 4.93 9.69
N ILE A 36 6.52 4.52 10.66
CA ILE A 36 5.09 4.21 10.49
C ILE A 36 4.31 5.51 10.26
N TRP A 37 3.48 5.53 9.21
CA TRP A 37 2.62 6.67 8.89
C TRP A 37 1.28 6.24 8.27
N PRO A 38 0.14 6.81 8.69
CA PRO A 38 -0.04 7.66 9.87
C PRO A 38 0.36 6.93 11.16
N HIS A 39 0.56 7.69 12.24
CA HIS A 39 0.86 7.06 13.53
C HIS A 39 -0.36 6.25 14.01
N PRO A 40 -0.22 4.96 14.35
CA PRO A 40 -1.32 4.15 14.87
C PRO A 40 -1.84 4.70 16.19
N GLN A 41 -3.07 4.35 16.55
CA GLN A 41 -3.64 4.71 17.86
C GLN A 41 -2.85 4.11 19.03
N LYS A 42 -2.24 2.93 18.84
CA LYS A 42 -1.38 2.25 19.81
C LYS A 42 -0.28 1.48 19.09
N ILE A 43 0.94 1.52 19.63
CA ILE A 43 2.06 0.68 19.19
C ILE A 43 2.73 0.11 20.44
N ASP A 44 2.89 -1.21 20.47
CA ASP A 44 3.72 -1.92 21.45
C ASP A 44 4.93 -2.51 20.68
N ILE A 45 6.15 -2.14 21.06
CA ILE A 45 7.40 -2.55 20.36
C ILE A 45 8.19 -3.49 21.27
N SER A 46 8.62 -4.64 20.72
CA SER A 46 9.58 -5.55 21.38
C SER A 46 11.01 -5.27 20.89
N ASN A 47 12.00 -5.67 21.68
CA ASN A 47 13.41 -5.68 21.29
C ASN A 47 13.79 -6.97 20.52
N ASP A 48 12.87 -7.92 20.39
CA ASP A 48 13.11 -9.17 19.66
C ASP A 48 13.23 -8.90 18.17
N LEU A 49 14.23 -9.52 17.53
CA LEU A 49 14.48 -9.42 16.10
C LEU A 49 13.93 -10.66 15.41
N LEU A 50 13.04 -10.44 14.44
CA LEU A 50 12.52 -11.48 13.56
C LEU A 50 13.03 -11.26 12.14
N TYR A 51 13.33 -12.37 11.46
CA TYR A 51 13.76 -12.38 10.08
C TYR A 51 12.61 -12.81 9.18
N ILE A 52 12.52 -12.19 8.01
CA ILE A 52 11.51 -12.54 7.01
C ILE A 52 12.22 -12.88 5.70
N HIS A 53 12.01 -14.10 5.22
CA HIS A 53 12.49 -14.51 3.90
C HIS A 53 11.37 -14.33 2.86
N PRO A 54 11.65 -13.71 1.70
CA PRO A 54 10.61 -13.44 0.70
C PRO A 54 9.92 -14.69 0.17
N ASN A 55 10.69 -15.79 0.08
CA ASN A 55 10.22 -17.07 -0.45
C ASN A 55 9.39 -17.84 0.58
N ASP A 56 9.62 -17.61 1.88
CA ASP A 56 9.03 -18.40 2.95
C ASP A 56 7.81 -17.72 3.59
N LEU A 57 7.68 -16.39 3.45
CA LEU A 57 6.52 -15.67 3.97
C LEU A 57 5.23 -16.06 3.23
N LYS A 58 4.31 -16.67 3.98
CA LYS A 58 2.95 -16.99 3.56
C LYS A 58 1.96 -16.08 4.26
N VAL A 59 1.01 -15.54 3.50
CA VAL A 59 -0.07 -14.69 4.02
C VAL A 59 -1.39 -15.41 3.85
N TYR A 60 -2.14 -15.55 4.95
CA TYR A 60 -3.40 -16.26 5.02
C TYR A 60 -4.53 -15.32 5.44
N SER A 61 -5.76 -15.64 5.05
CA SER A 61 -6.97 -14.92 5.47
C SER A 61 -8.02 -15.94 5.91
N ASN A 62 -8.78 -15.63 6.95
CA ASN A 62 -9.95 -16.42 7.35
C ASN A 62 -11.16 -16.24 6.42
N ILE A 63 -11.17 -15.20 5.59
CA ILE A 63 -12.21 -14.98 4.58
C ILE A 63 -11.77 -15.62 3.27
N GLU A 64 -12.56 -16.58 2.81
CA GLU A 64 -12.43 -17.21 1.50
C GLU A 64 -13.17 -16.39 0.42
N ASN A 65 -12.70 -16.47 -0.83
CA ASN A 65 -13.35 -15.85 -2.00
C ASN A 65 -13.52 -14.32 -1.92
N CYS A 66 -12.56 -13.62 -1.31
CA CYS A 66 -12.51 -12.15 -1.30
C CYS A 66 -11.41 -11.65 -2.25
N ASP A 67 -11.82 -11.06 -3.38
CA ASP A 67 -10.93 -10.52 -4.39
C ASP A 67 -10.12 -9.34 -3.86
N ILE A 68 -10.73 -8.47 -3.05
CA ILE A 68 -10.08 -7.31 -2.44
C ILE A 68 -8.89 -7.76 -1.57
N ILE A 69 -9.10 -8.72 -0.68
CA ILE A 69 -8.05 -9.25 0.20
C ILE A 69 -6.99 -9.99 -0.62
N THR A 70 -7.39 -10.81 -1.58
CA THR A 70 -6.46 -11.53 -2.46
C THR A 70 -5.55 -10.55 -3.22
N LYS A 71 -6.12 -9.51 -3.83
CA LYS A 71 -5.36 -8.48 -4.56
C LYS A 71 -4.51 -7.62 -3.63
N ALA A 72 -4.96 -7.35 -2.42
CA ALA A 72 -4.15 -6.65 -1.41
C ALA A 72 -2.90 -7.49 -1.05
N ILE A 73 -3.06 -8.79 -0.80
CA ILE A 73 -1.93 -9.68 -0.51
C ILE A 73 -0.92 -9.70 -1.67
N GLU A 74 -1.41 -9.87 -2.91
CA GLU A 74 -0.58 -9.83 -4.12
C GLU A 74 0.19 -8.50 -4.26
N ARG A 75 -0.45 -7.38 -3.91
CA ARG A 75 0.14 -6.04 -4.00
C ARG A 75 1.17 -5.76 -2.90
N TYR A 76 0.91 -6.16 -1.66
CA TYR A 76 1.79 -5.82 -0.53
C TYR A 76 3.00 -6.73 -0.42
N LYS A 77 2.92 -7.99 -0.87
CA LYS A 77 4.06 -8.91 -0.84
C LYS A 77 5.35 -8.35 -1.47
N PRO A 78 5.34 -7.79 -2.70
CA PRO A 78 6.55 -7.19 -3.29
C PRO A 78 6.97 -5.87 -2.63
N ILE A 79 6.08 -5.18 -1.91
CA ILE A 79 6.40 -3.94 -1.18
C ILE A 79 7.29 -4.26 0.03
N PHE A 80 7.10 -5.41 0.68
CA PHE A 80 7.97 -5.86 1.77
C PHE A 80 9.39 -6.20 1.29
N PHE A 81 9.55 -6.59 0.02
CA PHE A 81 10.81 -7.05 -0.55
C PHE A 81 11.12 -6.34 -1.87
N PRO A 82 11.38 -5.02 -1.84
CA PRO A 82 11.71 -4.28 -3.04
C PRO A 82 13.04 -4.79 -3.63
N PRO A 83 13.17 -4.87 -4.97
CA PRO A 83 14.28 -5.51 -5.66
C PRO A 83 15.66 -4.85 -5.44
N THR A 84 15.70 -3.66 -4.82
CA THR A 84 16.92 -2.87 -4.58
C THR A 84 17.49 -3.03 -3.17
N LEU A 85 16.87 -3.85 -2.31
CA LEU A 85 17.52 -4.26 -1.08
C LEU A 85 18.37 -5.48 -1.39
N ASP A 86 19.66 -5.24 -1.57
CA ASP A 86 20.68 -6.27 -1.60
C ASP A 86 20.37 -7.28 -0.49
N MET A 87 19.97 -8.48 -0.89
CA MET A 87 19.87 -9.63 0.00
C MET A 87 21.26 -9.90 0.56
N HIS A 88 21.61 -9.20 1.64
CA HIS A 88 22.64 -9.70 2.54
C HIS A 88 22.20 -11.09 2.97
N HIS A 89 23.17 -12.00 2.96
CA HIS A 89 22.99 -13.42 3.25
C HIS A 89 21.96 -13.65 4.36
N PRO A 90 21.04 -14.62 4.20
CA PRO A 90 20.15 -15.00 5.28
C PRO A 90 21.01 -15.30 6.53
N PRO A 91 20.63 -14.80 7.72
CA PRO A 91 21.31 -15.17 8.94
C PRO A 91 21.28 -16.69 9.07
N SER A 92 22.37 -17.28 9.53
CA SER A 92 22.49 -18.73 9.76
C SER A 92 21.54 -19.25 10.84
N ASP A 93 20.87 -18.35 11.57
CA ASP A 93 20.02 -18.64 12.69
C ASP A 93 18.56 -18.77 12.24
N THR A 94 18.08 -20.02 12.22
CA THR A 94 16.75 -20.38 11.75
C THR A 94 15.65 -20.15 12.78
N ASP A 95 16.02 -19.83 14.03
CA ASP A 95 15.09 -19.91 15.16
C ASP A 95 14.14 -18.70 15.23
N ASN A 96 14.44 -17.61 14.52
CA ASN A 96 13.68 -16.35 14.53
C ASN A 96 13.05 -15.98 13.18
N ILE A 97 12.70 -16.99 12.36
CA ILE A 97 12.08 -16.75 11.04
C ILE A 97 10.56 -16.60 11.17
N LEU A 98 10.04 -15.45 10.74
CA LEU A 98 8.60 -15.23 10.58
C LEU A 98 8.13 -15.84 9.25
N GLN A 99 7.37 -16.93 9.35
CA GLN A 99 6.89 -17.68 8.19
C GLN A 99 5.46 -17.31 7.77
N ASN A 100 4.60 -16.96 8.73
CA ASN A 100 3.16 -16.81 8.48
C ASN A 100 2.62 -15.47 8.98
N LEU A 101 1.88 -14.77 8.12
CA LEU A 101 1.03 -13.63 8.48
C LEU A 101 -0.43 -14.04 8.30
N THR A 102 -1.23 -14.02 9.36
CA THR A 102 -2.65 -14.42 9.30
C THR A 102 -3.55 -13.21 9.50
N LEU A 103 -4.41 -12.95 8.52
CA LEU A 103 -5.46 -11.93 8.58
C LEU A 103 -6.72 -12.57 9.16
N ASN A 104 -7.17 -12.07 10.31
CA ASN A 104 -8.38 -12.54 10.98
C ASN A 104 -9.41 -11.41 11.02
N ILE A 105 -10.31 -11.39 10.04
CA ILE A 105 -11.35 -10.39 9.89
C ILE A 105 -12.58 -10.85 10.66
N LYS A 106 -12.98 -10.06 11.65
CA LYS A 106 -14.15 -10.33 12.50
C LYS A 106 -15.35 -9.52 12.00
N GLY A 107 -16.53 -10.14 11.91
CA GLY A 107 -17.78 -9.47 11.50
C GLY A 107 -18.57 -10.27 10.47
N ASN A 108 -19.66 -9.69 9.95
CA ASN A 108 -20.42 -10.27 8.84
C ASN A 108 -19.52 -10.24 7.59
N SER A 109 -18.85 -11.36 7.36
CA SER A 109 -17.65 -11.51 6.53
C SER A 109 -17.97 -11.59 5.05
N GLN A 110 -18.80 -10.69 4.53
CA GLN A 110 -18.90 -10.52 3.10
C GLN A 110 -17.81 -9.56 2.67
N CYS A 111 -17.07 -9.96 1.63
CA CYS A 111 -16.14 -9.10 0.92
C CYS A 111 -16.96 -8.00 0.24
N GLU A 112 -17.34 -6.97 1.00
CA GLU A 112 -18.22 -5.92 0.53
C GLU A 112 -17.57 -5.18 -0.64
N LYS A 113 -18.36 -4.96 -1.69
CA LYS A 113 -17.87 -4.32 -2.91
C LYS A 113 -17.62 -2.82 -2.73
N TYR A 114 -18.31 -2.21 -1.77
CA TYR A 114 -18.23 -0.79 -1.48
C TYR A 114 -18.22 -0.55 0.02
N ILE A 115 -17.43 0.45 0.42
CA ILE A 115 -17.25 0.86 1.80
C ILE A 115 -18.28 1.96 2.09
N GLU A 116 -18.97 1.88 3.22
CA GLU A 116 -19.87 2.91 3.71
C GLU A 116 -19.14 3.92 4.61
N LEU A 117 -19.70 5.11 4.81
CA LEU A 117 -19.08 6.14 5.67
C LEU A 117 -18.93 5.71 7.14
N ASN A 118 -19.71 4.73 7.58
CA ASN A 118 -19.70 4.16 8.93
C ASN A 118 -18.94 2.81 8.99
N SER A 119 -18.22 2.43 7.94
CA SER A 119 -17.41 1.21 7.92
C SER A 119 -16.34 1.24 9.01
N ASN A 120 -16.11 0.08 9.62
CA ASN A 120 -15.09 -0.06 10.65
C ASN A 120 -13.72 -0.35 10.03
N GLU A 121 -12.76 0.54 10.29
CA GLU A 121 -11.34 0.36 9.91
C GLU A 121 -10.44 -0.07 11.08
N ALA A 122 -11.03 -0.33 12.26
CA ALA A 122 -10.34 -0.76 13.48
C ALA A 122 -10.27 -2.29 13.64
#